data_AF-A0A2U2EGZ4-F1
#
_entry.id   AF-A0A2U2EGZ4-F1
#
_cell.length_a   1.000
_cell.length_b   1.000
_cell.length_c   1.000
_cell.angle_alpha   90.00
_cell.angle_beta   90.00
_cell.angle_gamma   90.00
#
_symmetry.space_group_name_H-M   'P 1'
#
loop_
_entity.id
_entity.type
_entity.pdbx_description
1 polymer ?
#
loop_
_entity_poly.entity_id
_entity_poly.type
_entity_poly.pdbx_seq_one_letter_code
_entity_poly.pdbx_strand_id
1 'polypeptide(L)'
;MMKGIRLELIKTLGSKRFAISIFMIALGMLLNFITDSRYSRYTSVDVCLAAAFDKSFSLTILLLCVIPSGLQHCIEYNTGLHKYEVIRCGVKNYTISKTISAVVGGFLSTIVGMVMAIIEAYMVTMITNKTTKNIVSSRLAMEQEIWKILIYSILCAVIAQTAFTVSCYISDVYVTIIMPMLLYWAFNSVLDNNFPDFMRLSVIYYPITSNTRWNNFWIAFGYALLISLFLVLFLNEIAYTKIKRRMENG
;
A
#
# COMPACT_ATOMS: atom_id res chain seq x y z
N MET A 1 3.72 26.11 4.59
CA MET A 1 3.17 24.74 4.68
C MET A 1 2.83 24.14 3.31
N MET A 2 1.86 24.69 2.55
CA MET A 2 1.42 24.14 1.25
C MET A 2 2.53 23.96 0.19
N LYS A 3 3.49 24.90 0.10
CA LYS A 3 4.58 24.82 -0.90
C LYS A 3 5.51 23.62 -0.65
N GLY A 4 5.74 23.24 0.61
CA GLY A 4 6.55 22.07 0.97
C GLY A 4 5.86 20.76 0.59
N ILE A 5 4.59 20.63 0.97
CA ILE A 5 3.76 19.46 0.63
C ILE A 5 3.67 19.26 -0.88
N ARG A 6 3.44 20.34 -1.64
CA ARG A 6 3.37 20.27 -3.10
C ARG A 6 4.67 19.80 -3.73
N LEU A 7 5.81 20.34 -3.27
CA LEU A 7 7.13 19.96 -3.79
C LEU A 7 7.43 18.49 -3.51
N GLU A 8 7.11 18.01 -2.30
CA GLU A 8 7.27 16.62 -1.90
C GLU A 8 6.42 15.67 -2.76
N LEU A 9 5.13 16.00 -2.95
CA LEU A 9 4.25 15.20 -3.80
C LEU A 9 4.74 15.16 -5.26
N ILE A 10 5.23 16.28 -5.80
CA ILE A 10 5.79 16.31 -7.16
C ILE A 10 7.04 15.43 -7.25
N LYS A 11 7.95 15.49 -6.27
CA LYS A 11 9.13 14.63 -6.23
C LYS A 11 8.72 13.16 -6.20
N THR A 12 7.74 12.80 -5.39
CA THR A 12 7.26 11.43 -5.24
C THR A 12 6.60 10.91 -6.52
N LEU A 13 5.60 11.63 -7.03
CA LEU A 13 4.83 11.22 -8.21
C LEU A 13 5.65 11.28 -9.51
N GLY A 14 6.57 12.26 -9.61
CA GLY A 14 7.48 12.39 -10.75
C GLY A 14 8.73 11.50 -10.67
N SER A 15 8.89 10.71 -9.61
CA SER A 15 10.09 9.87 -9.45
C SER A 15 10.05 8.64 -10.36
N LYS A 16 11.23 8.26 -10.87
CA LYS A 16 11.41 6.95 -11.54
C LYS A 16 11.00 5.79 -10.62
N ARG A 17 11.16 5.95 -9.31
CA ARG A 17 10.79 4.97 -8.28
C ARG A 17 9.29 4.71 -8.24
N PHE A 18 8.47 5.75 -8.41
CA PHE A 18 7.02 5.62 -8.50
C PHE A 18 6.61 4.79 -9.72
N ALA A 19 7.19 5.09 -10.89
CA ALA A 19 6.95 4.31 -12.11
C ALA A 19 7.41 2.85 -11.97
N ILE A 20 8.59 2.60 -11.40
CA ILE A 20 9.10 1.24 -11.14
C ILE A 20 8.16 0.48 -10.18
N SER A 21 7.67 1.12 -9.12
CA SER A 21 6.73 0.49 -8.19
C SER A 21 5.44 0.08 -8.90
N ILE A 22 4.86 0.96 -9.71
CA ILE A 22 3.63 0.67 -10.47
C ILE A 22 3.86 -0.53 -11.39
N PHE A 23 4.95 -0.50 -12.16
CA PHE A 23 5.29 -1.56 -13.10
C PHE A 23 5.50 -2.90 -12.39
N MET A 24 6.23 -2.93 -11.27
CA MET A 24 6.49 -4.17 -10.52
C MET A 24 5.23 -4.72 -9.86
N ILE A 25 4.32 -3.86 -9.39
CA ILE A 25 3.01 -4.28 -8.86
C ILE A 25 2.19 -4.92 -9.99
N ALA A 26 2.12 -4.27 -11.15
CA ALA A 26 1.41 -4.79 -12.32
C ALA A 26 1.97 -6.14 -12.76
N LEU A 27 3.30 -6.25 -12.87
CA LEU A 27 4.00 -7.48 -13.22
C LEU A 27 3.71 -8.61 -12.23
N GLY A 28 3.80 -8.35 -10.92
CA GLY A 28 3.53 -9.36 -9.89
C GLY A 28 2.11 -9.90 -9.97
N MET A 29 1.15 -9.02 -10.23
CA MET A 29 -0.26 -9.38 -10.40
C MET A 29 -0.51 -10.16 -11.69
N LEU A 30 0.14 -9.78 -12.79
CA LEU A 30 0.08 -10.50 -14.04
C LEU A 30 0.68 -11.90 -13.92
N LEU A 31 1.78 -12.06 -13.18
CA LEU A 31 2.36 -13.38 -12.88
C LEU A 31 1.37 -14.24 -12.07
N ASN A 32 0.74 -13.67 -11.05
CA ASN A 32 -0.32 -14.32 -10.28
C ASN A 32 -1.46 -14.82 -11.20
N PHE A 33 -1.92 -13.94 -12.11
CA PHE A 33 -2.98 -14.25 -13.08
C PHE A 33 -2.59 -15.35 -14.07
N ILE A 34 -1.38 -15.29 -14.66
CA ILE A 34 -0.89 -16.32 -15.58
C ILE A 34 -0.76 -17.66 -14.87
N THR A 35 -0.27 -17.65 -13.64
CA THR A 35 -0.09 -18.88 -12.85
C THR A 35 -1.46 -19.53 -12.60
N ASP A 36 -2.44 -18.76 -12.14
CA ASP A 36 -3.78 -19.30 -11.87
C ASP A 36 -4.50 -19.78 -13.14
N SER A 37 -4.42 -19.03 -14.23
CA SER A 37 -5.04 -19.40 -15.52
C SER A 37 -4.44 -20.65 -16.17
N ARG A 38 -3.27 -21.12 -15.71
CA ARG A 38 -2.66 -22.40 -16.13
C ARG A 38 -3.16 -23.57 -15.30
N TYR A 39 -3.36 -23.38 -13.99
CA TYR A 39 -3.82 -24.43 -13.08
C TYR A 39 -5.34 -24.63 -13.15
N SER A 40 -6.09 -23.56 -13.32
CA SER A 40 -7.54 -23.63 -13.51
C SER A 40 -7.87 -23.73 -15.00
N ARG A 41 -8.22 -24.95 -15.46
CA ARG A 41 -8.62 -25.20 -16.85
C ARG A 41 -10.00 -24.63 -17.22
N TYR A 42 -10.80 -24.14 -16.26
CA TYR A 42 -12.23 -23.82 -16.48
C TYR A 42 -12.81 -22.63 -15.68
N THR A 43 -12.04 -21.61 -15.31
CA THR A 43 -12.57 -20.44 -14.57
C THR A 43 -12.65 -19.18 -15.43
N SER A 44 -13.69 -18.36 -15.19
CA SER A 44 -13.86 -17.04 -15.82
C SER A 44 -12.73 -16.08 -15.42
N VAL A 45 -12.54 -15.02 -16.22
CA VAL A 45 -11.50 -13.99 -16.01
C VAL A 45 -11.61 -13.37 -14.62
N ASP A 46 -12.83 -13.20 -14.10
CA ASP A 46 -13.10 -12.64 -12.77
C ASP A 46 -12.57 -13.51 -11.64
N VAL A 47 -12.67 -14.83 -11.77
CA VAL A 47 -12.18 -15.78 -10.76
C VAL A 47 -10.65 -15.80 -10.77
N CYS A 48 -10.04 -15.74 -11.96
CA CYS A 48 -8.58 -15.62 -12.09
C CYS A 48 -8.06 -14.27 -11.57
N LEU A 49 -8.84 -13.19 -11.72
CA LEU A 49 -8.53 -11.87 -11.14
C LEU A 49 -8.66 -11.91 -9.61
N ALA A 50 -9.77 -12.42 -9.06
CA ALA A 50 -9.93 -12.58 -7.62
C ALA A 50 -8.83 -13.44 -7.00
N ALA A 51 -8.47 -14.55 -7.66
CA ALA A 51 -7.35 -15.38 -7.26
C ALA A 51 -5.99 -14.66 -7.39
N ALA A 52 -5.84 -13.75 -8.35
CA ALA A 52 -4.63 -12.94 -8.47
C ALA A 52 -4.47 -11.94 -7.33
N PHE A 53 -5.56 -11.45 -6.74
CA PHE A 53 -5.53 -10.58 -5.55
C PHE A 53 -5.25 -11.36 -4.25
N ASP A 54 -5.71 -12.60 -4.14
CA ASP A 54 -5.61 -13.38 -2.89
C ASP A 54 -4.35 -14.28 -2.78
N LYS A 55 -3.57 -14.44 -3.86
CA LYS A 55 -2.40 -15.35 -3.90
C LYS A 55 -1.06 -14.69 -3.57
N SER A 56 -0.05 -15.54 -3.33
CA SER A 56 1.27 -15.25 -2.75
C SER A 56 1.98 -13.97 -3.22
N PHE A 57 1.86 -13.53 -4.48
CA PHE A 57 2.49 -12.26 -4.91
C PHE A 57 1.77 -11.00 -4.38
N SER A 58 0.57 -11.09 -3.81
CA SER A 58 -0.13 -9.96 -3.19
C SER A 58 0.68 -9.34 -2.04
N LEU A 59 1.43 -10.17 -1.29
CA LEU A 59 2.34 -9.72 -0.24
C LEU A 59 3.52 -8.89 -0.78
N THR A 60 3.95 -9.14 -2.02
CA THR A 60 5.03 -8.34 -2.63
C THR A 60 4.61 -6.90 -2.89
N ILE A 61 3.31 -6.64 -3.03
CA ILE A 61 2.76 -5.28 -3.16
C ILE A 61 3.07 -4.45 -1.92
N LEU A 62 3.08 -5.07 -0.73
CA LEU A 62 3.42 -4.41 0.53
C LEU A 62 4.88 -3.92 0.57
N LEU A 63 5.79 -4.62 -0.10
CA LEU A 63 7.19 -4.19 -0.25
C LEU A 63 7.30 -3.08 -1.29
N LEU A 64 6.61 -3.24 -2.42
CA LEU A 64 6.72 -2.34 -3.56
C LEU A 64 6.12 -0.97 -3.26
N CYS A 65 5.01 -0.89 -2.52
CA CYS A 65 4.33 0.37 -2.20
C CYS A 65 5.17 1.33 -1.34
N VAL A 66 6.24 0.83 -0.70
CA VAL A 66 7.15 1.62 0.14
C VAL A 66 8.17 2.39 -0.71
N ILE A 67 8.55 1.86 -1.88
CA ILE A 67 9.64 2.34 -2.72
C ILE A 67 9.49 3.83 -3.14
N PRO A 68 8.29 4.32 -3.52
CA PRO A 68 8.17 5.69 -4.03
C PRO A 68 8.36 6.78 -2.99
N SER A 69 7.82 6.58 -1.79
CA SER A 69 7.67 7.65 -0.78
C SER A 69 8.23 7.29 0.60
N GLY A 70 8.13 6.04 1.04
CA GLY A 70 8.62 5.61 2.35
C GLY A 70 10.14 5.72 2.51
N LEU A 71 10.89 5.61 1.41
CA LEU A 71 12.37 5.69 1.41
C LEU A 71 12.91 7.12 1.41
N GLN A 72 12.06 8.12 1.20
CA GLN A 72 12.53 9.46 0.89
C GLN A 72 13.31 10.09 2.04
N HIS A 73 12.84 9.91 3.28
CA HIS A 73 13.55 10.38 4.46
C HIS A 73 14.90 9.68 4.65
N CYS A 74 14.95 8.36 4.48
CA CYS A 74 16.20 7.59 4.57
C CYS A 74 17.26 8.12 3.60
N ILE A 75 16.86 8.45 2.37
CA ILE A 75 17.78 8.91 1.33
C ILE A 75 18.27 10.32 1.64
N GLU A 76 17.38 11.23 2.04
CA GLU A 76 17.76 12.58 2.47
C GLU A 76 18.63 12.59 3.71
N TYR A 77 18.44 11.61 4.60
CA TYR A 77 19.30 11.42 5.74
C TYR A 77 20.71 11.04 5.31
N ASN A 78 20.84 10.03 4.44
CA ASN A 78 22.11 9.53 3.94
C ASN A 78 22.87 10.54 3.07
N THR A 79 22.17 11.43 2.35
CA THR A 79 22.80 12.51 1.58
C THR A 79 23.01 13.80 2.38
N GLY A 80 22.62 13.85 3.66
CA GLY A 80 22.73 15.05 4.50
C GLY A 80 21.72 16.16 4.18
N LEU A 81 20.84 15.97 3.18
CA LEU A 81 19.81 16.95 2.78
C LEU A 81 18.76 17.19 3.88
N HIS A 82 18.57 16.22 4.78
CA HIS A 82 17.57 16.30 5.85
C HIS A 82 17.74 17.55 6.73
N LYS A 83 18.98 17.94 7.10
CA LYS A 83 19.22 19.11 7.96
C LYS A 83 18.73 20.40 7.29
N TYR A 84 19.03 20.56 5.99
CA TYR A 84 18.63 21.74 5.22
C TYR A 84 17.11 21.84 5.06
N GLU A 85 16.42 20.73 4.76
CA GLU A 85 14.96 20.73 4.63
C GLU A 85 14.26 21.01 5.97
N VAL A 86 14.78 20.45 7.07
CA VAL A 86 14.22 20.67 8.41
C VAL A 86 14.42 22.12 8.87
N ILE A 87 15.60 22.72 8.64
CA ILE A 87 15.85 24.14 8.98
C ILE A 87 14.91 25.06 8.19
N ARG A 88 14.70 24.79 6.89
CA ARG A 88 13.87 25.64 6.03
C ARG A 88 12.38 25.58 6.36
N CYS A 89 11.86 24.40 6.69
CA CYS A 89 10.42 24.18 6.86
C CYS A 89 9.97 24.13 8.33
N GLY A 90 10.91 23.86 9.25
CA GLY A 90 10.63 23.48 10.63
C GLY A 90 10.25 22.00 10.76
N VAL A 91 10.62 21.39 11.90
CA VAL A 91 10.44 19.95 12.16
C VAL A 91 8.98 19.50 11.94
N LYS A 92 8.01 20.23 12.49
CA LYS A 92 6.58 19.87 12.40
C LYS A 92 6.09 19.82 10.95
N ASN A 93 6.40 20.84 10.17
CA ASN A 93 5.96 20.90 8.77
C ASN A 93 6.70 19.88 7.90
N TYR A 94 7.97 19.59 8.21
CA TYR A 94 8.73 18.54 7.54
C TYR A 94 8.08 17.18 7.75
N THR A 95 7.80 16.79 9.00
CA THR A 95 7.17 15.49 9.30
C THR A 95 5.80 15.36 8.65
N ILE A 96 4.94 16.38 8.76
CA ILE A 96 3.61 16.37 8.12
C ILE A 96 3.72 16.21 6.60
N SER A 97 4.67 16.92 5.97
CA SER A 97 4.88 16.85 4.53
C SER A 97 5.34 15.47 4.08
N LYS A 98 6.24 14.82 4.82
CA LYS A 98 6.70 13.45 4.54
C LYS A 98 5.59 12.43 4.77
N THR A 99 4.80 12.59 5.83
CA THR A 99 3.65 11.72 6.10
C THR A 99 2.61 11.79 4.97
N ILE A 100 2.24 12.99 4.52
CA ILE A 100 1.31 13.15 3.39
C ILE A 100 1.88 12.51 2.12
N SER A 101 3.17 12.73 1.84
CA SER A 101 3.85 12.10 0.70
C SER A 101 3.89 10.57 0.81
N ALA A 102 4.19 10.03 1.99
CA ALA A 102 4.22 8.60 2.28
C ALA A 102 2.87 7.95 1.99
N VAL A 103 1.82 8.47 2.60
CA VAL A 103 0.42 8.00 2.46
C VAL A 103 -0.04 8.09 1.01
N VAL A 104 0.11 9.26 0.37
CA VAL A 104 -0.35 9.47 -1.01
C VAL A 104 0.45 8.63 -2.00
N GLY A 105 1.76 8.51 -1.80
CA GLY A 105 2.64 7.70 -2.65
C GLY A 105 2.32 6.20 -2.57
N GLY A 106 2.10 5.67 -1.36
CA GLY A 106 1.73 4.26 -1.15
C GLY A 106 0.33 3.95 -1.69
N PHE A 107 -0.63 4.85 -1.47
CA PHE A 107 -2.00 4.71 -1.97
C PHE A 107 -2.07 4.77 -3.50
N LEU A 108 -1.46 5.79 -4.13
CA LEU A 108 -1.54 5.96 -5.59
C LEU A 108 -0.73 4.91 -6.34
N SER A 109 0.46 4.53 -5.86
CA SER A 109 1.26 3.51 -6.54
C SER A 109 0.54 2.17 -6.61
N THR A 110 -0.24 1.83 -5.57
CA THR A 110 -0.99 0.57 -5.50
C THR A 110 -2.26 0.61 -6.31
N ILE A 111 -3.06 1.68 -6.23
CA ILE A 111 -4.25 1.82 -7.09
C ILE A 111 -3.85 1.79 -8.57
N VAL A 112 -2.88 2.61 -8.97
CA VAL A 112 -2.47 2.68 -10.38
C VAL A 112 -1.86 1.35 -10.83
N GLY A 113 -1.02 0.73 -10.00
CA GLY A 113 -0.44 -0.59 -10.29
C GLY A 113 -1.48 -1.69 -10.45
N MET A 114 -2.47 -1.74 -9.56
CA MET A 114 -3.55 -2.74 -9.63
C MET A 114 -4.50 -2.51 -10.80
N VAL A 115 -4.85 -1.26 -11.11
CA VAL A 115 -5.67 -0.93 -12.29
C VAL A 115 -4.93 -1.29 -13.58
N MET A 116 -3.64 -0.99 -13.68
CA MET A 116 -2.79 -1.42 -14.79
C MET A 116 -2.80 -2.95 -14.94
N ALA A 117 -2.65 -3.68 -13.83
CA ALA A 117 -2.70 -5.15 -13.85
C ALA A 117 -4.02 -5.70 -14.39
N ILE A 118 -5.15 -5.08 -14.05
CA ILE A 118 -6.46 -5.48 -14.56
C ILE A 118 -6.52 -5.31 -16.07
N ILE A 119 -6.07 -4.16 -16.59
CA ILE A 119 -6.04 -3.87 -18.03
C ILE A 119 -5.14 -4.89 -18.74
N GLU A 120 -3.95 -5.17 -18.21
CA GLU A 120 -3.04 -6.17 -18.77
C GLU A 120 -3.65 -7.57 -18.78
N ALA A 121 -4.33 -7.98 -17.71
CA ALA A 121 -5.02 -9.26 -17.64
C ALA A 121 -6.10 -9.39 -18.73
N TYR A 122 -6.92 -8.35 -18.93
CA TYR A 122 -7.90 -8.33 -20.02
C TYR A 122 -7.23 -8.44 -21.40
N MET A 123 -6.14 -7.71 -21.65
CA MET A 123 -5.40 -7.78 -22.92
C MET A 123 -4.83 -9.18 -23.17
N VAL A 124 -4.25 -9.82 -22.15
CA VAL A 124 -3.72 -11.20 -22.26
C VAL A 124 -4.82 -12.20 -22.58
N THR A 125 -6.02 -12.06 -21.99
CA THR A 125 -7.15 -12.95 -22.28
C THR A 125 -7.67 -12.79 -23.72
N MET A 126 -7.68 -11.56 -24.26
CA MET A 126 -8.04 -11.31 -25.65
C MET A 126 -7.04 -11.94 -26.62
N ILE A 127 -5.73 -11.80 -26.36
CA ILE A 127 -4.67 -12.35 -27.23
C ILE A 127 -4.67 -13.88 -27.22
N THR A 128 -4.86 -14.51 -26.05
CA THR A 128 -4.78 -15.96 -25.90
C THR A 128 -6.04 -16.70 -26.39
N ASN A 129 -7.05 -15.96 -26.87
CA ASN A 129 -8.30 -16.47 -27.44
C ASN A 129 -8.99 -17.53 -26.56
N LYS A 130 -8.76 -17.51 -25.24
CA LYS A 130 -9.53 -18.23 -24.23
C LYS A 130 -10.89 -17.53 -24.08
N THR A 131 -11.67 -17.57 -25.14
CA THR A 131 -13.11 -17.29 -25.17
C THR A 131 -13.81 -18.55 -24.60
N THR A 132 -14.96 -18.57 -23.92
CA THR A 132 -16.09 -17.63 -23.80
C THR A 132 -17.07 -18.29 -22.83
N LYS A 133 -16.94 -18.11 -21.52
CA LYS A 133 -18.08 -18.22 -20.59
C LYS A 133 -17.90 -17.17 -19.50
N ASN A 134 -18.71 -16.12 -19.59
CA ASN A 134 -18.83 -15.00 -18.64
C ASN A 134 -17.69 -13.96 -18.70
N ILE A 135 -17.52 -13.29 -19.85
CA ILE A 135 -16.86 -11.95 -19.87
C ILE A 135 -17.72 -10.91 -19.13
N VAL A 136 -19.02 -11.19 -18.99
CA VAL A 136 -19.92 -10.45 -18.11
C VAL A 136 -19.92 -11.14 -16.76
N SER A 137 -18.94 -10.83 -15.91
CA SER A 137 -19.23 -10.84 -14.48
C SER A 137 -20.46 -9.97 -14.26
N SER A 138 -21.41 -10.45 -13.46
CA SER A 138 -22.45 -9.58 -12.91
C SER A 138 -21.77 -8.31 -12.39
N ARG A 139 -22.28 -7.13 -12.74
CA ARG A 139 -21.81 -5.81 -12.25
C ARG A 139 -21.35 -5.82 -10.78
N LEU A 140 -22.05 -6.61 -9.95
CA LEU A 140 -21.75 -6.86 -8.54
C LEU A 140 -20.33 -7.38 -8.24
N ALA A 141 -19.78 -8.28 -9.06
CA ALA A 141 -18.46 -8.87 -8.85
C ALA A 141 -17.35 -7.86 -9.15
N MET A 142 -17.49 -7.08 -10.23
CA MET A 142 -16.56 -6.01 -10.55
C MET A 142 -16.59 -4.88 -9.52
N GLU A 143 -17.78 -4.54 -9.00
CA GLU A 143 -17.92 -3.60 -7.88
C GLU A 143 -17.18 -4.09 -6.63
N GLN A 144 -17.29 -5.38 -6.27
CA GLN A 144 -16.56 -5.96 -5.12
C GLN A 144 -15.04 -5.89 -5.28
N GLU A 145 -14.49 -6.13 -6.47
CA GLU A 145 -13.05 -6.07 -6.72
C GLU A 145 -12.50 -4.63 -6.66
N ILE A 146 -13.24 -3.64 -7.17
CA ILE A 146 -12.87 -2.21 -7.04
C ILE A 146 -12.77 -1.83 -5.56
N TRP A 147 -13.72 -2.29 -4.75
CA TRP A 147 -13.72 -2.02 -3.32
C TRP A 147 -12.57 -2.71 -2.58
N LYS A 148 -12.21 -3.94 -2.95
CA LYS A 148 -11.02 -4.60 -2.40
C LYS A 148 -9.75 -3.82 -2.71
N ILE A 149 -9.59 -3.32 -3.94
CA ILE A 149 -8.44 -2.49 -4.34
C ILE A 149 -8.37 -1.21 -3.49
N LEU A 150 -9.51 -0.56 -3.25
CA LEU A 150 -9.57 0.64 -2.42
C LEU A 150 -9.20 0.36 -0.96
N ILE A 151 -9.70 -0.71 -0.35
CA ILE A 151 -9.35 -1.05 1.03
C ILE A 151 -7.88 -1.50 1.14
N TYR A 152 -7.39 -2.24 0.15
CA TYR A 152 -6.00 -2.70 0.13
C TYR A 152 -5.00 -1.56 -0.10
N SER A 153 -5.34 -0.59 -0.94
CA SER A 153 -4.50 0.61 -1.12
C SER A 153 -4.43 1.48 0.14
N ILE A 154 -5.50 1.50 0.96
CA ILE A 154 -5.47 2.12 2.29
C ILE A 154 -4.47 1.39 3.20
N LEU A 155 -4.46 0.05 3.21
CA LEU A 155 -3.45 -0.73 3.95
C LEU A 155 -2.03 -0.36 3.50
N CYS A 156 -1.80 -0.31 2.20
CA CYS A 156 -0.49 0.07 1.64
C CYS A 156 -0.07 1.49 2.00
N ALA A 157 -1.02 2.42 2.17
CA ALA A 157 -0.73 3.76 2.66
C ALA A 157 -0.24 3.75 4.12
N VAL A 158 -0.85 2.92 4.98
CA VAL A 158 -0.38 2.71 6.36
C VAL A 158 1.01 2.08 6.36
N ILE A 159 1.25 1.09 5.51
CA ILE A 159 2.55 0.42 5.39
C ILE A 159 3.63 1.40 4.92
N ALA A 160 3.35 2.25 3.92
CA ALA A 160 4.27 3.30 3.51
C ALA A 160 4.58 4.29 4.65
N GLN A 161 3.59 4.62 5.48
CA GLN A 161 3.81 5.46 6.68
C GLN A 161 4.63 4.74 7.76
N THR A 162 4.43 3.44 7.95
CA THR A 162 5.28 2.66 8.87
C THR A 162 6.73 2.64 8.39
N ALA A 163 6.97 2.53 7.08
CA ALA A 163 8.30 2.61 6.49
C ALA A 163 8.97 3.95 6.79
N PHE A 164 8.25 5.06 6.55
CA PHE A 164 8.74 6.38 6.91
C PHE A 164 9.10 6.47 8.41
N THR A 165 8.25 5.92 9.27
CA THR A 165 8.52 5.92 10.72
C THR A 165 9.75 5.09 11.07
N VAL A 166 9.92 3.90 10.49
CA VAL A 166 11.10 3.05 10.66
C VAL A 166 12.37 3.77 10.20
N SER A 167 12.29 4.50 9.07
CA SER A 167 13.43 5.26 8.55
C SER A 167 13.92 6.36 9.52
N CYS A 168 13.03 6.85 10.39
CA CYS A 168 13.40 7.79 11.46
C CYS A 168 14.20 7.13 12.60
N TYR A 169 14.18 5.80 12.71
CA TYR A 169 14.95 5.04 13.69
C TYR A 169 16.21 4.45 13.09
N ILE A 170 16.10 3.84 11.91
CA ILE A 170 17.21 3.18 11.21
C ILE A 170 17.23 3.73 9.80
N SER A 171 18.23 4.54 9.48
CA SER A 171 18.41 5.18 8.17
C SER A 171 19.11 4.25 7.17
N ASP A 172 18.68 2.98 7.15
CA ASP A 172 19.10 1.98 6.17
C ASP A 172 17.96 1.71 5.18
N VAL A 173 18.28 1.75 3.89
CA VAL A 173 17.28 1.59 2.81
C VAL A 173 16.67 0.20 2.83
N TYR A 174 17.46 -0.85 3.04
CA TYR A 174 17.00 -2.23 3.04
C TYR A 174 16.08 -2.49 4.24
N VAL A 175 16.47 -2.00 5.42
CA VAL A 175 15.65 -2.13 6.64
C VAL A 175 14.32 -1.40 6.45
N THR A 176 14.34 -0.21 5.85
CA THR A 176 13.13 0.60 5.61
C THR A 176 12.14 -0.11 4.66
N ILE A 177 12.63 -0.89 3.70
CA ILE A 177 11.78 -1.67 2.78
C ILE A 177 11.19 -2.90 3.48
N ILE A 178 12.00 -3.65 4.22
CA ILE A 178 11.61 -4.98 4.73
C ILE A 178 10.79 -4.89 6.02
N MET A 179 11.15 -3.97 6.92
CA MET A 179 10.58 -3.91 8.26
C MET A 179 9.06 -3.69 8.31
N PRO A 180 8.44 -2.86 7.44
CA PRO A 180 6.99 -2.72 7.36
C PRO A 180 6.27 -4.06 7.12
N MET A 181 6.82 -4.90 6.23
CA MET A 181 6.25 -6.21 5.92
C MET A 181 6.41 -7.18 7.10
N LEU A 182 7.57 -7.18 7.76
CA LEU A 182 7.80 -8.00 8.96
C LEU A 182 6.85 -7.59 10.10
N LEU A 183 6.66 -6.29 10.31
CA LEU A 183 5.72 -5.78 11.29
C LEU A 183 4.29 -6.20 10.95
N TYR A 184 3.87 -6.05 9.69
CA TYR A 184 2.57 -6.53 9.23
C TYR A 184 2.34 -8.01 9.58
N TRP A 185 3.31 -8.87 9.29
CA TRP A 185 3.21 -10.31 9.58
C TRP A 185 3.23 -10.62 11.08
N ALA A 186 4.08 -9.96 11.85
CA ALA A 186 4.15 -10.10 13.30
C ALA A 186 2.83 -9.66 13.96
N PHE A 187 2.27 -8.52 13.52
CA PHE A 187 0.96 -8.06 13.99
C PHE A 187 -0.14 -9.04 13.62
N ASN A 188 -0.17 -9.54 12.38
CA ASN A 188 -1.18 -10.51 11.99
C ASN A 188 -1.12 -11.79 12.85
N SER A 189 0.10 -12.29 13.09
CA SER A 189 0.32 -13.50 13.91
C SER A 189 -0.08 -13.33 15.38
N VAL A 190 0.14 -12.15 15.96
CA VAL A 190 -0.21 -11.88 17.37
C VAL A 190 -1.69 -11.54 17.53
N LEU A 191 -2.26 -10.78 16.59
CA LEU A 191 -3.63 -10.28 16.68
C LEU A 191 -4.67 -11.34 16.32
N ASP A 192 -4.38 -12.26 15.39
CA ASP A 192 -5.37 -13.23 14.92
C ASP A 192 -5.86 -14.19 16.02
N ASN A 193 -5.02 -14.51 17.02
CA ASN A 193 -5.41 -15.43 18.11
C ASN A 193 -5.71 -14.74 19.46
N ASN A 194 -5.13 -13.57 19.73
CA ASN A 194 -5.17 -12.97 21.08
C ASN A 194 -6.11 -11.76 21.19
N PHE A 195 -6.63 -11.25 20.08
CA PHE A 195 -7.45 -10.03 20.07
C PHE A 195 -8.89 -10.29 19.59
N PRO A 196 -9.84 -9.44 20.01
CA PRO A 196 -11.22 -9.48 19.51
C PRO A 196 -11.26 -9.36 17.99
N ASP A 197 -12.20 -10.04 17.31
CA ASP A 197 -12.16 -10.12 15.85
C ASP A 197 -12.23 -8.75 15.16
N PHE A 198 -12.81 -7.74 15.81
CA PHE A 198 -12.89 -6.39 15.23
C PHE A 198 -11.51 -5.71 15.11
N MET A 199 -10.51 -6.11 15.90
CA MET A 199 -9.14 -5.58 15.80
C MET A 199 -8.24 -6.37 14.86
N ARG A 200 -8.71 -7.50 14.29
CA ARG A 200 -7.90 -8.32 13.39
C ARG A 200 -7.68 -7.62 12.06
N LEU A 201 -6.44 -7.63 11.57
CA LEU A 201 -6.06 -7.03 10.29
C LEU A 201 -6.84 -7.63 9.11
N SER A 202 -7.10 -8.94 9.18
CA SER A 202 -7.96 -9.67 8.23
C SER A 202 -9.37 -9.09 8.14
N VAL A 203 -9.98 -8.71 9.27
CA VAL A 203 -11.33 -8.13 9.32
C VAL A 203 -11.35 -6.67 8.87
N ILE A 204 -10.27 -5.92 9.14
CA ILE A 204 -10.17 -4.50 8.78
C ILE A 204 -9.91 -4.33 7.27
N TYR A 205 -8.95 -5.08 6.72
CA TYR A 205 -8.43 -4.84 5.37
C TYR A 205 -8.84 -5.89 4.33
N TYR A 206 -9.40 -7.04 4.75
CA TYR A 206 -9.96 -8.06 3.84
C TYR A 206 -11.45 -8.35 4.09
N PRO A 207 -12.32 -7.33 4.27
CA PRO A 207 -13.71 -7.55 4.64
C PRO A 207 -14.59 -8.14 3.52
N ILE A 208 -14.13 -8.32 2.29
CA ILE A 208 -15.00 -8.70 1.14
C ILE A 208 -14.79 -10.18 0.73
N THR A 209 -14.47 -11.03 1.69
CA THR A 209 -14.52 -12.49 1.53
C THR A 209 -15.83 -13.00 2.11
N SER A 210 -16.90 -13.01 1.29
CA SER A 210 -18.22 -13.68 1.39
C SER A 210 -18.94 -13.89 2.75
N ASN A 211 -18.41 -13.47 3.90
CA ASN A 211 -18.89 -13.86 5.22
C ASN A 211 -18.33 -12.97 6.35
N THR A 212 -18.18 -11.67 6.09
CA THR A 212 -17.62 -10.75 7.10
C THR A 212 -18.70 -10.03 7.89
N ARG A 213 -18.36 -9.77 9.16
CA ARG A 213 -19.20 -9.23 10.22
C ARG A 213 -20.01 -7.98 9.84
N TRP A 214 -19.53 -7.20 8.87
CA TRP A 214 -20.08 -5.89 8.57
C TRP A 214 -21.23 -5.91 7.56
N ASN A 215 -21.37 -6.97 6.74
CA ASN A 215 -22.42 -7.19 5.72
C ASN A 215 -22.81 -5.99 4.83
N ASN A 216 -22.09 -4.87 4.96
CA ASN A 216 -22.32 -3.56 4.36
C ASN A 216 -20.96 -2.94 4.08
N PHE A 217 -20.72 -2.70 2.79
CA PHE A 217 -19.48 -2.18 2.26
C PHE A 217 -19.08 -0.83 2.89
N TRP A 218 -20.02 0.11 3.03
CA TRP A 218 -19.72 1.46 3.51
C TRP A 218 -19.19 1.46 4.94
N ILE A 219 -19.69 0.53 5.76
CA ILE A 219 -19.25 0.37 7.14
C ILE A 219 -17.83 -0.20 7.17
N ALA A 220 -17.56 -1.22 6.36
CA ALA A 220 -16.23 -1.81 6.26
C ALA A 220 -15.18 -0.80 5.77
N PHE A 221 -15.50 -0.03 4.73
CA PHE A 221 -14.64 1.02 4.21
C PHE A 221 -14.43 2.15 5.22
N GLY A 222 -15.50 2.65 5.85
CA GLY A 222 -15.42 3.67 6.88
C GLY A 222 -14.59 3.23 8.08
N TYR A 223 -14.73 1.96 8.49
CA TYR A 223 -13.93 1.36 9.57
C TYR A 223 -12.44 1.28 9.21
N ALA A 224 -12.11 0.78 8.03
CA ALA A 224 -10.73 0.72 7.53
C ALA A 224 -10.09 2.12 7.46
N LEU A 225 -10.85 3.11 6.99
CA LEU A 225 -10.37 4.49 6.88
C LEU A 225 -10.13 5.12 8.25
N LEU A 226 -11.04 4.95 9.20
CA LEU A 226 -10.90 5.47 10.57
C LEU A 226 -9.69 4.88 11.29
N ILE A 227 -9.51 3.56 11.25
CA ILE A 227 -8.35 2.89 11.86
C ILE A 227 -7.06 3.34 11.19
N SER A 228 -7.04 3.39 9.86
CA SER A 228 -5.85 3.79 9.11
C SER A 228 -5.47 5.24 9.40
N LEU A 229 -6.45 6.14 9.52
CA LEU A 229 -6.23 7.53 9.91
C LEU A 229 -5.66 7.64 11.32
N PHE A 230 -6.20 6.89 12.28
CA PHE A 230 -5.65 6.81 13.63
C PHE A 230 -4.20 6.32 13.63
N LEU A 231 -3.90 5.22 12.92
CA LEU A 231 -2.55 4.67 12.82
C LEU A 231 -1.58 5.66 12.17
N VAL A 232 -1.98 6.33 11.09
CA VAL A 232 -1.14 7.33 10.42
C VAL A 232 -0.81 8.50 11.34
N LEU A 233 -1.80 9.02 12.09
CA LEU A 233 -1.58 10.10 13.04
C LEU A 233 -0.66 9.66 14.20
N PHE A 234 -0.91 8.47 14.75
CA PHE A 234 -0.08 7.90 15.82
C PHE A 234 1.39 7.72 15.37
N LEU A 235 1.61 7.13 14.19
CA LEU A 235 2.94 6.97 13.60
C LEU A 235 3.61 8.31 13.29
N ASN A 236 2.84 9.30 12.84
CA ASN A 236 3.35 10.65 12.60
C ASN A 236 3.85 11.33 13.89
N GLU A 237 3.17 11.16 15.02
CA GLU A 237 3.64 11.67 16.32
C GLU A 237 4.93 10.98 16.78
N ILE A 238 5.04 9.66 16.58
CA ILE A 238 6.28 8.92 16.85
C ILE A 238 7.42 9.43 15.96
N ALA A 239 7.18 9.62 14.67
CA ALA A 239 8.17 10.16 13.74
C ALA A 239 8.58 11.59 14.12
N TYR A 240 7.62 12.45 14.48
CA TYR A 240 7.87 13.84 14.90
C TYR A 240 8.78 13.91 16.13
N THR A 241 8.44 13.17 17.19
CA THR A 241 9.24 13.15 18.43
C THR A 241 10.66 12.64 18.19
N LYS A 242 10.82 11.64 17.31
CA LYS A 242 12.14 11.09 16.98
C LYS A 242 13.00 12.06 16.16
N ILE A 243 12.43 12.70 15.14
CA ILE A 243 13.13 13.69 14.32
C ILE A 243 13.52 14.90 15.18
N LYS A 244 12.61 15.39 16.04
CA LYS A 244 12.88 16.50 16.96
C LYS A 244 14.09 16.19 17.86
N ARG A 245 14.10 15.03 18.53
CA ARG A 245 15.22 14.60 19.39
C ARG A 245 16.54 14.48 18.61
N ARG A 246 16.51 14.02 17.36
CA ARG A 246 17.72 13.94 16.53
C ARG A 246 18.29 15.30 16.16
N MET A 247 17.43 16.29 15.95
CA MET A 247 17.85 17.68 15.68
C MET A 247 18.36 18.39 16.93
N GLU A 248 17.90 18.00 18.12
CA GLU A 248 18.38 18.55 19.39
C GLU A 248 19.73 17.94 19.82
N ASN A 249 19.99 16.69 19.45
CA ASN A 249 21.16 15.92 19.88
C ASN A 249 22.29 15.78 18.84
N GLY A 250 22.16 16.37 17.64
CA GLY A 250 23.12 16.20 16.53
C GLY A 250 23.33 17.45 15.68
#